data_AF-A0A3E0E0E2-F1
#
_entry.id   AF-A0A3E0E0E2-F1
#
_cell.length_a   1.000
_cell.length_b   1.000
_cell.length_c   1.000
_cell.angle_alpha   90.00
_cell.angle_beta   90.00
_cell.angle_gamma   90.00
#
_symmetry.space_group_name_H-M   'P 1'
#
loop_
_entity.id
_entity.type
_entity.pdbx_description
1 polymer ?
#
loop_
_entity_poly.entity_id
_entity_poly.type
_entity_poly.pdbx_seq_one_letter_code
_entity_poly.pdbx_strand_id
1 'polypeptide(L)'
;MITIKTGELLSAYCDRERIFKSGLARKTGIGYQSLLKYLKSENISVNTLLKLSEGLEHNFLMDIAVKLPKNYSTDAPTDQTAADKIQALERKIELLEAEKQVLLQVLGAKG
;
A
#
# COMPACT_ATOMS: atom_id res chain seq x y z
N MET A 1 -4.70 -24.48 0.47
CA MET A 1 -4.32 -23.57 1.57
C MET A 1 -3.51 -22.44 0.96
N ILE A 2 -3.74 -21.19 1.36
CA ILE A 2 -3.00 -20.05 0.81
C ILE A 2 -1.60 -20.05 1.40
N THR A 3 -0.59 -19.96 0.54
CA THR A 3 0.82 -19.91 0.93
C THR A 3 1.40 -18.60 0.43
N ILE A 4 1.95 -17.80 1.34
CA ILE A 4 2.59 -16.53 1.03
C ILE A 4 4.05 -16.62 1.45
N LYS A 5 4.95 -16.59 0.48
CA LYS A 5 6.39 -16.62 0.71
C LYS A 5 6.90 -15.22 1.01
N THR A 6 7.04 -14.90 2.28
CA THR A 6 7.36 -13.54 2.72
C THR A 6 8.79 -13.12 2.38
N GLY A 7 9.74 -14.06 2.23
CA GLY A 7 11.09 -13.71 1.81
C GLY A 7 11.20 -13.34 0.34
N GLU A 8 10.46 -14.03 -0.54
CA GLU A 8 10.33 -13.62 -1.95
C GLU A 8 9.67 -12.24 -2.07
N LEU A 9 8.65 -11.96 -1.25
CA LEU A 9 7.97 -10.67 -1.19
C LEU A 9 8.95 -9.53 -0.81
N LEU A 10 9.74 -9.74 0.24
CA LEU A 10 10.78 -8.81 0.67
C LEU A 10 11.87 -8.62 -0.40
N SER A 11 12.36 -9.70 -0.99
CA SER A 11 13.40 -9.64 -2.03
C SER A 11 12.92 -8.87 -3.25
N ALA A 12 11.70 -9.17 -3.73
CA ALA A 12 11.11 -8.48 -4.86
C ALA A 12 10.96 -6.97 -4.61
N TYR A 13 10.56 -6.58 -3.40
CA TYR A 13 10.50 -5.16 -3.01
C TYR A 13 11.90 -4.52 -3.03
N CYS A 14 12.88 -5.17 -2.40
CA CYS A 14 14.23 -4.63 -2.30
C CYS A 14 14.91 -4.49 -3.67
N ASP A 15 14.64 -5.39 -4.60
CA ASP A 15 15.20 -5.34 -5.95
C ASP A 15 14.49 -4.29 -6.81
N ARG A 16 13.17 -4.14 -6.68
CA ARG A 16 12.39 -3.09 -7.37
C ARG A 16 12.79 -1.70 -6.95
N GLU A 17 12.86 -1.44 -5.64
CA GLU A 17 13.22 -0.13 -5.08
C GLU A 17 14.75 0.08 -5.01
N ARG A 18 15.55 -0.86 -5.55
CA ARG A 18 17.02 -0.82 -5.57
C ARG A 18 17.63 -0.55 -4.18
N ILE A 19 17.09 -1.19 -3.16
CA ILE A 19 17.52 -1.02 -1.78
C ILE A 19 18.94 -1.52 -1.58
N PHE A 20 19.79 -0.65 -1.07
CA PHE A 20 21.13 -1.01 -0.61
C PHE A 20 21.04 -1.83 0.67
N LYS A 21 21.35 -3.13 0.57
CA LYS A 21 21.24 -4.09 1.68
C LYS A 21 22.09 -3.69 2.89
N SER A 22 23.26 -3.09 2.67
CA SER A 22 24.12 -2.57 3.75
C SER A 22 23.50 -1.38 4.47
N GLY A 23 22.83 -0.47 3.76
CA GLY A 23 22.09 0.65 4.34
C GLY A 23 20.88 0.17 5.13
N LEU A 24 20.14 -0.79 4.58
CA LEU A 24 18.99 -1.40 5.25
C LEU A 24 19.38 -2.10 6.56
N ALA A 25 20.49 -2.86 6.55
CA ALA A 25 21.02 -3.50 7.76
C ALA A 25 21.32 -2.48 8.87
N ARG A 26 21.91 -1.32 8.51
CA ARG A 26 22.17 -0.22 9.46
C ARG A 26 20.88 0.41 9.99
N LYS A 27 19.91 0.69 9.13
CA LYS A 27 18.63 1.33 9.52
C LYS A 27 17.79 0.43 10.42
N THR A 28 17.84 -0.89 10.21
CA THR A 28 17.01 -1.86 10.94
C THR A 28 17.71 -2.50 12.14
N GLY A 29 19.02 -2.29 12.29
CA GLY A 29 19.85 -2.99 13.27
C GLY A 29 19.98 -4.50 13.02
N ILE A 30 19.50 -5.00 11.88
CA ILE A 30 19.62 -6.41 11.51
C ILE A 30 21.03 -6.63 10.94
N GLY A 31 21.75 -7.62 11.48
CA GLY A 31 23.05 -8.00 10.97
C GLY A 31 23.00 -8.32 9.46
N TYR A 32 23.99 -7.84 8.69
CA TYR A 32 24.00 -7.93 7.23
C TYR A 32 23.82 -9.37 6.72
N GLN A 33 24.49 -10.35 7.34
CA GLN A 33 24.35 -11.77 6.98
C GLN A 33 22.93 -12.30 7.26
N SER A 34 22.33 -11.89 8.38
CA SER A 34 20.95 -12.24 8.72
C SER A 34 19.97 -11.64 7.71
N LEU A 35 20.20 -10.39 7.28
CA LEU A 35 19.38 -9.77 6.24
C LEU A 35 19.47 -10.54 4.91
N LEU A 36 20.67 -10.94 4.48
CA LEU A 36 20.85 -11.75 3.27
C LEU A 36 20.16 -13.12 3.39
N LYS A 37 20.20 -13.73 4.58
CA LYS A 37 19.47 -14.96 4.85
C LYS A 37 17.96 -14.75 4.71
N TYR A 38 17.41 -13.69 5.29
CA TYR A 38 15.98 -13.38 5.21
C TYR A 38 15.49 -13.19 3.76
N LEU A 39 16.26 -12.47 2.94
CA LEU A 39 15.95 -12.28 1.52
C LEU A 39 15.89 -13.59 0.71
N LYS A 40 16.58 -14.64 1.17
CA LYS A 40 16.58 -15.98 0.54
C LYS A 40 15.68 -16.99 1.26
N SER A 41 15.06 -16.59 2.37
CA SER A 41 14.21 -17.47 3.16
C SER A 41 12.86 -17.65 2.47
N GLU A 42 12.23 -18.80 2.62
CA GLU A 42 10.84 -18.95 2.17
C GLU A 42 9.91 -18.09 3.04
N ASN A 43 10.09 -18.18 4.36
CA ASN A 43 9.30 -17.48 5.35
C ASN A 43 10.18 -16.70 6.31
N ILE A 44 9.68 -15.55 6.75
CA ILE A 44 10.31 -14.64 7.70
C ILE A 44 9.33 -14.45 8.86
N SER A 45 9.84 -14.34 10.08
CA SER A 45 8.98 -14.06 11.23
C SER A 45 8.30 -12.69 11.10
N VAL A 46 7.07 -12.57 11.61
CA VAL A 46 6.30 -11.31 11.58
C VAL A 46 7.07 -10.18 12.26
N ASN A 47 7.76 -10.45 13.38
CA ASN A 47 8.57 -9.46 14.08
C ASN A 47 9.72 -8.91 13.22
N THR A 48 10.37 -9.78 12.44
CA THR A 48 11.42 -9.35 11.51
C THR A 48 10.81 -8.53 10.37
N LEU A 49 9.66 -8.96 9.85
CA LEU A 49 8.97 -8.26 8.77
C LEU A 49 8.51 -6.87 9.21
N LEU A 50 8.04 -6.71 10.45
CA LEU A 50 7.70 -5.40 11.05
C LEU A 50 8.93 -4.49 11.14
N LYS A 51 10.06 -4.98 11.66
CA LYS A 51 11.31 -4.19 11.71
C LYS A 51 11.77 -3.75 10.32
N LEU A 52 11.65 -4.64 9.33
CA LEU A 52 11.96 -4.32 7.94
C LEU A 52 10.95 -3.33 7.36
N SER A 53 9.67 -3.42 7.73
CA SER A 53 8.62 -2.47 7.35
C SER A 53 8.94 -1.07 7.87
N GLU A 54 9.33 -0.95 9.14
CA GLU A 54 9.77 0.32 9.75
C GLU A 54 11.03 0.86 9.06
N GLY A 55 12.02 0.00 8.81
CA GLY A 55 13.24 0.40 8.11
C GLY A 55 13.02 0.83 6.66
N LEU A 56 12.05 0.24 5.97
CA LEU A 56 11.76 0.55 4.57
C LEU A 56 10.61 1.52 4.38
N GLU A 57 9.95 1.92 5.47
CA GLU A 57 8.71 2.70 5.45
C GLU A 57 7.65 2.10 4.51
N HIS A 58 7.59 0.76 4.49
CA HIS A 58 6.72 0.00 3.59
C HIS A 58 5.94 -1.07 4.35
N ASN A 59 4.62 -1.11 4.17
CA ASN A 59 3.75 -2.00 4.93
C ASN A 59 3.61 -3.38 4.28
N PHE A 60 4.53 -4.29 4.57
CA PHE A 60 4.48 -5.66 4.08
C PHE A 60 3.29 -6.48 4.61
N LEU A 61 2.72 -6.10 5.76
CA LEU A 61 1.51 -6.79 6.27
C LEU A 61 0.29 -6.47 5.42
N MET A 62 0.20 -5.24 4.90
CA MET A 62 -0.83 -4.88 3.93
C MET A 62 -0.65 -5.65 2.62
N ASP A 63 0.59 -5.82 2.14
CA ASP A 63 0.88 -6.64 0.95
C ASP A 63 0.44 -8.09 1.11
N ILE A 64 0.51 -8.62 2.34
CA ILE A 64 -0.01 -9.95 2.69
C ILE A 64 -1.54 -9.92 2.71
N ALA A 65 -2.14 -8.91 3.36
CA ALA A 65 -3.59 -8.78 3.50
C ALA A 65 -4.30 -8.69 2.14
N VAL A 66 -3.77 -7.94 1.18
CA VAL A 66 -4.36 -7.81 -0.16
C VAL A 66 -4.31 -9.09 -0.99
N LYS A 67 -3.47 -10.06 -0.61
CA LYS A 67 -3.42 -11.40 -1.23
C LYS A 67 -4.41 -12.38 -0.62
N LEU A 68 -5.03 -12.04 0.51
CA LEU A 68 -6.06 -12.87 1.12
C LEU A 68 -7.38 -12.76 0.35
N PRO A 69 -8.26 -13.76 0.43
CA PRO A 69 -9.57 -13.74 -0.22
C PRO A 69 -10.41 -12.57 0.30
N LYS A 70 -11.10 -11.88 -0.62
CA LYS A 70 -11.91 -10.70 -0.30
C LYS A 70 -13.09 -10.96 0.64
N ASN A 71 -13.48 -12.23 0.82
CA ASN A 71 -14.55 -12.63 1.72
C ASN A 71 -14.08 -12.83 3.17
N TYR A 72 -12.79 -12.66 3.46
CA TYR A 72 -12.28 -12.75 4.83
C TYR A 72 -12.57 -11.43 5.56
N SER A 73 -13.09 -11.52 6.78
CA SER A 73 -13.35 -10.35 7.62
C SER A 73 -12.08 -9.86 8.33
N THR A 74 -12.10 -8.61 8.76
CA THR A 74 -11.05 -8.00 9.59
C THR A 74 -11.71 -7.20 10.71
N ASP A 75 -11.16 -7.30 11.92
CA ASP A 75 -11.59 -6.50 13.07
C ASP A 75 -10.78 -5.19 13.19
N ALA A 76 -9.71 -5.05 12.39
CA ALA A 76 -8.91 -3.83 12.39
C ALA A 76 -9.74 -2.66 11.83
N PRO A 77 -9.74 -1.49 12.48
CA PRO A 77 -10.39 -0.30 11.94
C PRO A 77 -9.74 0.05 10.61
N THR A 78 -10.52 0.04 9.54
CA THR A 78 -10.05 0.45 8.22
C THR A 78 -9.95 1.97 8.19
N ASP A 79 -8.80 2.50 7.82
CA ASP A 79 -8.65 3.94 7.58
C ASP A 79 -9.58 4.35 6.40
N GLN A 80 -10.63 5.09 6.73
CA GLN A 80 -11.61 5.57 5.75
C GLN A 80 -11.20 6.90 5.10
N THR A 81 -10.07 7.51 5.50
CA THR A 81 -9.65 8.83 5.01
C THR A 81 -9.60 8.92 3.49
N ALA A 82 -9.14 7.86 2.81
CA ALA A 82 -9.12 7.80 1.35
C ALA A 82 -10.53 7.66 0.75
N ALA A 83 -11.38 6.83 1.35
CA ALA A 83 -12.76 6.64 0.92
C ALA A 83 -13.59 7.93 1.11
N ASP A 84 -13.39 8.62 2.23
CA ASP A 84 -14.02 9.90 2.53
C ASP A 84 -13.60 10.98 1.52
N LYS A 85 -12.31 11.02 1.16
CA LYS A 85 -11.81 11.91 0.11
C LYS A 85 -12.40 11.58 -1.26
N ILE A 86 -12.53 10.30 -1.60
CA ILE A 86 -13.15 9.86 -2.86
C ILE A 86 -14.61 10.34 -2.90
N GLN A 87 -15.38 10.09 -1.85
CA GLN A 87 -16.77 10.54 -1.77
C GLN A 87 -16.89 12.07 -1.86
N ALA A 88 -15.99 12.82 -1.22
CA ALA A 88 -15.96 14.27 -1.31
C ALA A 88 -15.64 14.78 -2.73
N LEU A 89 -14.72 14.11 -3.43
CA LEU A 89 -14.37 14.42 -4.82
C LEU A 89 -15.52 14.09 -5.78
N GLU A 90 -16.18 12.95 -5.60
CA GLU A 90 -17.35 12.55 -6.40
C GLU A 90 -18.48 13.56 -6.28
N ARG A 91 -18.83 13.99 -5.06
CA ARG A 91 -19.83 15.06 -4.84
C ARG A 91 -19.45 16.37 -5.50
N LYS A 92 -18.16 16.72 -5.50
CA LYS A 92 -17.68 17.95 -6.14
C LYS A 92 -17.81 17.86 -7.66
N ILE A 93 -17.54 16.70 -8.26
CA ILE A 93 -17.73 16.47 -9.70
C ILE A 93 -19.21 16.63 -10.06
N GLU A 94 -20.13 16.02 -9.31
CA GLU A 94 -21.58 16.16 -9.54
C GLU A 94 -22.03 17.62 -9.52
N LEU A 95 -21.56 18.41 -8.53
CA LEU A 95 -21.89 19.84 -8.45
C LEU A 95 -21.36 20.62 -9.66
N LEU A 96 -20.10 20.39 -10.02
CA LEU A 96 -19.47 21.06 -11.16
C LEU A 96 -20.15 20.71 -12.49
N GLU A 97 -20.61 19.46 -12.65
CA GLU A 97 -21.37 19.04 -13.82
C GLU A 97 -22.73 19.73 -13.90
N ALA A 98 -23.43 19.87 -12.76
CA ALA A 98 -24.69 20.62 -12.69
C ALA A 98 -24.48 22.10 -13.02
N GLU A 99 -23.48 22.76 -12.44
CA GLU A 99 -23.12 24.16 -12.73
C GLU A 99 -22.79 24.36 -14.22
N LYS A 100 -22.00 23.44 -14.79
CA LYS A 100 -21.68 23.45 -16.23
C LYS A 100 -22.94 23.32 -17.08
N GLN A 101 -23.87 22.43 -16.75
CA GLN A 101 -25.12 22.27 -17.50
C GLN A 101 -25.96 23.55 -17.47
N VAL A 102 -26.09 24.19 -16.31
CA VAL A 102 -26.79 25.47 -16.17
C VAL A 102 -26.11 26.55 -17.02
N LEU A 103 -24.78 26.66 -16.96
CA LEU A 103 -24.03 27.63 -17.76
C LEU A 103 -24.21 27.41 -19.26
N LEU A 104 -24.16 26.17 -19.72
CA LEU A 104 -24.40 25.83 -21.13
C LEU A 104 -25.83 26.17 -21.56
N GLN A 105 -26.83 25.97 -20.71
CA GLN A 105 -28.21 26.39 -20.99
C GLN A 105 -28.32 27.91 -21.11
N VAL A 106 -27.71 28.67 -20.19
CA VAL A 106 -27.74 30.14 -20.20
C VAL A 106 -26.97 30.73 -21.39
N LEU A 107 -25.84 30.14 -21.77
CA LEU A 107 -25.05 30.58 -22.91
C LEU A 107 -25.67 30.15 -24.25
N GLY A 108 -26.26 28.96 -24.33
CA GLY A 108 -26.97 28.48 -25.50
C GLY A 108 -28.30 29.20 -25.77
N ALA A 109 -28.94 29.77 -24.74
CA ALA A 109 -30.15 30.58 -24.87
C ALA A 109 -29.89 32.04 -25.29
N LYS A 110 -28.63 32.47 -25.40
CA LYS A 110 -28.21 33.82 -25.82
C LYS A 110 -27.68 33.89 -27.27
N GLY A 111 -27.82 32.81 -28.04
CA GLY A 111 -27.49 32.73 -29.47
C GLY A 111 -28.73 32.78 -30.35
#